data_AF-A0A6C1PLR3-F1
#
_entry.id   AF-A0A6C1PLR3-F1
#
_cell.length_a   1.000
_cell.length_b   1.000
_cell.length_c   1.000
_cell.angle_alpha   90.00
_cell.angle_beta   90.00
_cell.angle_gamma   90.00
#
_symmetry.space_group_name_H-M   'P 1'
#
loop_
_entity.id
_entity.type
_entity.pdbx_description
1 polymer ?
#
loop_
_entity_poly.entity_id
_entity_poly.type
_entity_poly.pdbx_seq_one_letter_code
_entity_poly.pdbx_strand_id
1 'polypeptide(L)' 'MREMTRHWPGRIYLFLLLLSIIGFIAFLVVGGTGVGPDGLPTIVFGWMTMPLVIGVAFVIFWLITYVVYFFFFWPYR' A
#
# COMPACT_ATOMS: atom_id res chain seq x y z
N MET A 1 -14.54 -22.36 -12.45
CA MET A 1 -13.11 -21.97 -12.32
C MET A 1 -12.58 -21.21 -13.54
N ARG A 2 -13.05 -21.47 -14.78
CA ARG A 2 -12.70 -20.68 -15.98
C ARG A 2 -13.21 -19.23 -15.94
N GLU A 3 -14.29 -18.90 -15.23
CA GLU A 3 -14.72 -17.50 -15.06
C GLU A 3 -13.75 -16.67 -14.21
N MET A 4 -13.19 -17.22 -13.13
CA MET A 4 -12.21 -16.51 -12.29
C MET A 4 -10.96 -16.09 -13.07
N THR A 5 -10.53 -16.92 -14.03
CA THR A 5 -9.39 -16.58 -14.91
C THR A 5 -9.70 -15.49 -15.95
N ARG A 6 -10.97 -15.17 -16.20
CA ARG A 6 -11.39 -14.11 -17.15
C ARG A 6 -11.80 -12.82 -16.45
N HIS A 7 -11.69 -12.76 -15.12
CA HIS A 7 -11.95 -11.54 -14.34
C HIS A 7 -10.74 -10.60 -14.39
N TRP A 8 -10.55 -9.97 -15.55
CA TRP A 8 -9.54 -8.93 -15.80
C TRP A 8 -9.46 -7.86 -14.70
N PRO A 9 -10.57 -7.40 -14.11
CA PRO A 9 -10.48 -6.37 -13.08
C PRO A 9 -9.87 -6.85 -11.76
N GLY A 10 -10.15 -8.10 -11.37
CA GLY A 10 -9.55 -8.72 -10.19
C GLY A 10 -8.03 -8.85 -10.34
N ARG A 11 -7.55 -9.13 -11.56
CA ARG A 11 -6.11 -9.19 -11.84
C ARG A 11 -5.45 -7.81 -11.70
N ILE A 12 -6.06 -6.76 -12.24
CA ILE A 12 -5.54 -5.38 -12.11
C ILE A 12 -5.46 -4.97 -10.63
N TYR A 13 -6.49 -5.26 -9.86
CA TYR A 13 -6.48 -5.05 -8.41
C TYR A 13 -5.32 -5.78 -7.72
N LEU A 14 -5.13 -7.07 -8.01
CA LEU A 14 -4.05 -7.87 -7.44
C LEU A 14 -2.66 -7.34 -7.86
N PHE A 15 -2.51 -6.90 -9.11
CA PHE A 15 -1.26 -6.27 -9.57
C PHE A 15 -0.97 -4.96 -8.84
N LEU A 16 -1.97 -4.10 -8.65
CA LEU A 16 -1.81 -2.85 -7.89
C LEU A 16 -1.44 -3.10 -6.43
N LEU A 17 -2.08 -4.09 -5.78
CA LEU A 17 -1.69 -4.51 -4.43
C LEU A 17 -0.25 -5.00 -4.40
N LEU A 18 0.13 -5.89 -5.31
CA LEU A 18 1.48 -6.44 -5.36
C LEU A 18 2.51 -5.33 -5.57
N LEU A 19 2.23 -4.39 -6.47
CA LEU A 19 3.12 -3.27 -6.77
C LEU A 19 3.26 -2.33 -5.57
N SER A 20 2.19 -2.14 -4.77
CA SER A 20 2.25 -1.39 -3.51
C SER A 20 3.16 -2.05 -2.47
N ILE A 21 3.11 -3.39 -2.36
CA ILE A 21 3.98 -4.14 -1.44
C ILE A 21 5.44 -4.03 -1.89
N ILE A 22 5.70 -4.24 -3.18
CA ILE A 22 7.05 -4.13 -3.74
C ILE A 22 7.60 -2.71 -3.54
N GLY A 23 6.79 -1.69 -3.82
CA GLY A 23 7.18 -0.29 -3.63
C GLY A 23 7.49 0.02 -2.16
N PHE A 24 6.67 -0.48 -1.23
CA PHE A 24 6.89 -0.32 0.20
C PHE A 24 8.18 -1.00 0.67
N ILE A 25 8.43 -2.25 0.24
CA ILE A 25 9.67 -2.98 0.57
C ILE A 25 10.89 -2.24 -0.01
N ALA A 26 10.83 -1.84 -1.28
CA ALA A 26 11.92 -1.10 -1.91
C ALA A 26 12.23 0.20 -1.16
N PHE A 27 11.19 0.92 -0.73
CA PHE A 27 11.33 2.14 0.05
C PHE A 27 11.99 1.89 1.42
N LEU A 28 11.65 0.79 2.11
CA LEU A 28 12.30 0.40 3.35
C LEU A 28 13.78 0.04 3.13
N VAL A 29 14.10 -0.68 2.06
CA VAL A 29 15.48 -1.09 1.73
C VAL A 29 16.38 0.10 1.46
N VAL A 30 15.86 1.15 0.81
CA VAL A 30 16.60 2.41 0.55
C VAL A 30 16.71 3.28 1.83
N GLY A 31 16.15 2.83 2.95
CA GLY A 31 16.24 3.53 4.24
C GLY A 31 15.27 4.70 4.34
N GLY A 32 14.15 4.68 3.63
CA GLY A 32 13.17 5.77 3.68
C GLY A 32 12.45 5.93 5.03
N THR A 33 12.52 4.92 5.90
CA THR A 33 12.15 5.00 7.33
C THR A 33 13.36 5.13 8.26
N GLY A 34 14.54 5.36 7.69
CA GLY A 34 15.81 5.44 8.38
C GLY A 34 15.84 6.55 9.42
N VAL A 35 16.75 6.35 10.35
CA VAL A 35 17.04 7.27 11.44
C VAL A 35 18.00 8.35 10.93
N GLY A 36 17.85 9.60 11.40
CA GLY A 36 18.74 10.69 10.98
C GLY A 36 20.20 10.45 11.39
N PRO A 37 21.14 11.31 10.93
CA PRO A 37 22.56 11.20 11.27
C PRO A 37 22.85 11.10 12.77
N ASP A 38 21.96 11.68 13.59
CA ASP A 38 22.04 11.72 15.05
C ASP A 38 21.49 10.47 15.75
N GLY A 39 21.00 9.47 14.99
CA GLY A 39 20.37 8.27 15.55
C GLY A 39 19.00 8.52 16.20
N LEU A 40 18.39 9.69 15.96
CA LEU A 40 17.05 10.03 16.41
C LEU A 40 15.97 9.71 15.35
N PRO A 41 14.81 9.16 15.75
CA PRO A 41 13.71 8.88 14.82
C PRO A 41 13.29 10.13 14.07
N THR A 42 13.12 10.02 12.76
CA THR A 42 12.60 11.13 11.93
C THR A 42 11.13 11.37 12.30
N ILE A 43 10.85 12.53 12.91
CA ILE A 43 9.50 12.95 13.29
C ILE A 43 8.90 13.80 12.16
N VAL A 44 7.77 13.36 11.63
CA VAL A 44 6.97 14.06 10.62
C VAL A 44 5.92 14.89 11.33
N PHE A 45 5.77 16.16 10.92
CA PHE A 45 4.80 17.10 11.47
C PHE A 45 4.90 17.34 12.99
N GLY A 46 5.98 16.90 13.64
CA GLY A 46 6.21 17.09 15.08
C GLY A 46 5.46 16.11 16.00
N TRP A 47 4.69 15.16 15.46
CA TRP A 47 3.88 14.25 16.30
C TRP A 47 3.85 12.78 15.84
N MET A 48 4.26 12.46 14.59
CA MET A 48 4.33 11.08 14.11
C MET A 48 5.77 10.70 13.75
N THR A 49 6.14 9.44 13.97
CA THR A 49 7.39 8.90 13.43
C THR A 49 7.22 8.53 11.95
N MET A 50 8.28 8.67 11.15
CA MET A 50 8.28 8.29 9.72
C MET A 50 7.74 6.86 9.48
N PRO A 51 8.14 5.82 10.22
CA PRO A 51 7.57 4.49 10.07
C PRO A 51 6.04 4.46 10.24
N LEU A 52 5.52 5.21 11.22
CA LEU A 52 4.09 5.28 11.50
C LEU A 52 3.34 5.97 10.34
N VAL A 53 3.85 7.09 9.84
CA VAL A 53 3.24 7.83 8.71
C VAL A 53 3.12 6.94 7.48
N ILE A 54 4.19 6.21 7.16
CA ILE A 54 4.23 5.40 5.95
C ILE A 54 3.36 4.15 6.10
N GLY A 55 3.31 3.55 7.28
CA GLY A 55 2.35 2.49 7.60
C GLY A 55 0.90 2.95 7.42
N VAL A 56 0.55 4.14 7.93
CA VAL A 56 -0.79 4.72 7.75
C VAL A 56 -1.08 4.99 6.26
N ALA A 57 -0.14 5.58 5.53
CA ALA A 57 -0.30 5.82 4.09
C ALA A 57 -0.51 4.51 3.30
N PHE A 58 0.23 3.46 3.64
CA PHE A 58 0.11 2.15 3.03
C PHE A 58 -1.28 1.53 3.28
N VAL A 59 -1.77 1.58 4.52
CA VAL A 59 -3.10 1.08 4.88
C VAL A 59 -4.21 1.88 4.17
N ILE A 60 -4.09 3.21 4.13
CA ILE A 60 -5.06 4.07 3.41
C ILE A 60 -5.10 3.71 1.92
N PHE A 61 -3.94 3.54 1.28
CA PHE A 61 -3.87 3.13 -0.11
C PHE A 61 -4.57 1.79 -0.34
N TRP A 62 -4.34 0.81 0.54
CA TRP A 62 -5.02 -0.48 0.50
C TRP A 62 -6.53 -0.34 0.65
N LEU A 63 -6.99 0.47 1.61
CA LEU A 63 -8.41 0.69 1.86
C LEU A 63 -9.09 1.32 0.64
N ILE A 64 -8.49 2.33 0.03
CA ILE A 64 -9.00 2.97 -1.18
C ILE A 64 -9.06 1.96 -2.32
N THR A 65 -7.99 1.20 -2.52
CA THR A 65 -7.92 0.20 -3.58
C THR A 65 -8.98 -0.89 -3.38
N TYR A 66 -9.23 -1.31 -2.14
CA TYR A 66 -10.29 -2.25 -1.77
C TYR A 66 -11.69 -1.68 -2.02
N VAL A 67 -11.94 -0.43 -1.61
CA VAL A 67 -13.21 0.27 -1.86
C VAL A 67 -13.49 0.40 -3.36
N VAL A 68 -12.49 0.77 -4.17
CA VAL A 68 -12.62 0.83 -5.63
C VAL A 68 -12.95 -0.55 -6.20
N TYR A 69 -12.25 -1.59 -5.77
CA TYR A 69 -12.55 -2.96 -6.20
C TYR A 69 -13.98 -3.37 -5.83
N PHE A 70 -14.41 -3.08 -4.60
CA PHE A 70 -15.74 -3.39 -4.10
C PHE A 70 -16.85 -2.67 -4.89
N PHE A 71 -16.71 -1.38 -5.18
CA PHE A 71 -17.79 -0.66 -5.87
C PHE A 71 -17.84 -0.92 -7.38
N PHE A 72 -16.70 -1.14 -8.04
CA PHE A 72 -16.63 -1.24 -9.50
C PHE A 72 -16.57 -2.68 -10.03
N PHE A 73 -16.02 -3.62 -9.26
CA PHE A 73 -15.68 -4.96 -9.76
C PHE A 73 -16.25 -6.10 -8.92
N TRP A 74 -17.04 -5.78 -7.90
CA TRP A 74 -17.64 -6.80 -7.05
C TRP A 74 -18.69 -7.63 -7.83
N PRO A 75 -18.54 -8.97 -7.85
CA PRO A 75 -19.26 -9.86 -8.76
C PRO A 75 -20.72 -10.13 -8.36
N TYR A 76 -21.22 -9.61 -7.24
CA TYR A 76 -22.62 -9.74 -6.84
C TYR A 76 -23.53 -8.65 -7.43
N ARG A 77 -23.25 -8.22 -8.66
CA ARG A 77 -24.20 -7.49 -9.51
C ARG A 77 -24.65 -8.40 -10.64
#